data_AF-A0A959IUA6-F1
#
_entry.id   AF-A0A959IUA6-F1
#
_cell.length_a   1.000
_cell.length_b   1.000
_cell.length_c   1.000
_cell.angle_alpha   90.00
_cell.angle_beta   90.00
_cell.angle_gamma   90.00
#
_symmetry.space_group_name_H-M   'P 1'
#
loop_
_entity.id
_entity.type
_entity.pdbx_description
1 polymer ?
#
loop_
_entity_poly.entity_id
_entity_poly.type
_entity_poly.pdbx_seq_one_letter_code
_entity_poly.pdbx_strand_id
1 'polypeptide(L)'
;AATGNTGSIQQAVLETLQLQPQVEGLADNAARAITVTLILDPRASVHATSGIVSVTSIQIPPAQYVQTLDELMIYFLTSPTLFGQQQDHLPIPKEKGYAWSWIQPGFAHDTPVSNYDSDGLAQFGYTPQQIRDGWLKLNKQAE
;
A
#
# COMPACT_ATOMS: atom_id res chain seq x y z
N ALA A 1 23.37 27.57 18.87
CA ALA A 1 22.92 26.38 19.62
C ALA A 1 21.70 25.82 18.89
N ALA A 2 21.81 24.65 18.27
CA ALA A 2 20.71 24.01 17.55
C ALA A 2 20.14 22.91 18.43
N THR A 3 18.90 23.09 18.88
CA THR A 3 18.18 22.14 19.73
C THR A 3 17.52 21.10 18.84
N GLY A 4 17.94 19.84 18.96
CA GLY A 4 17.38 18.73 18.19
C GLY A 4 15.95 18.43 18.63
N ASN A 5 15.05 18.32 17.66
CA ASN A 5 13.70 17.80 17.88
C ASN A 5 13.82 16.30 18.18
N THR A 6 13.63 15.90 19.44
CA THR A 6 13.43 14.50 19.81
C THR A 6 12.10 14.06 19.25
N GLY A 7 12.14 13.52 18.02
CA GLY A 7 11.04 12.77 17.44
C GLY A 7 10.62 11.71 18.45
N SER A 8 9.40 11.85 18.96
CA SER A 8 8.73 10.84 19.74
C SER A 8 8.83 9.51 18.99
N ILE A 9 9.56 8.55 19.56
CA ILE A 9 9.56 7.18 19.06
C ILE A 9 8.11 6.71 19.18
N GLN A 10 7.43 6.55 18.05
CA GLN A 10 6.07 6.03 18.01
C GLN A 10 6.15 4.60 18.53
N GLN A 11 5.68 4.41 19.75
CA GLN A 11 5.70 3.12 20.42
C GLN A 11 4.82 2.15 19.62
N ALA A 12 5.33 0.96 19.35
CA ALA A 12 4.59 -0.06 18.60
C ALA A 12 3.26 -0.32 19.32
N VAL A 13 2.14 -0.02 18.66
CA VAL A 13 0.82 -0.36 19.17
C VAL A 13 0.64 -1.86 18.93
N LEU A 14 0.65 -2.62 20.03
CA LEU A 14 0.40 -4.06 20.01
C LEU A 14 -1.11 -4.28 19.89
N GLU A 15 -1.60 -4.55 18.68
CA GLU A 15 -2.98 -4.99 18.48
C GLU A 15 -3.09 -6.47 18.85
N THR A 16 -3.88 -6.78 19.88
CA THR A 16 -4.14 -8.15 20.33
C THR A 16 -5.57 -8.53 20.00
N LEU A 17 -5.75 -9.56 19.17
CA LEU A 17 -7.05 -10.16 18.89
C LEU A 17 -7.30 -11.34 19.83
N GLN A 18 -8.28 -11.23 20.74
CA GLN A 18 -8.68 -12.34 21.60
C GLN A 18 -9.70 -13.23 20.88
N LEU A 19 -9.38 -14.52 20.75
CA LEU A 19 -10.26 -15.52 20.15
C LEU A 19 -10.80 -16.44 21.25
N GLN A 20 -12.12 -16.59 21.33
CA GLN A 20 -12.81 -17.50 22.23
C GLN A 20 -13.59 -18.53 21.41
N PRO A 21 -12.99 -19.68 21.07
CA PRO A 21 -13.70 -20.69 20.29
C PRO A 21 -14.87 -21.24 21.10
N GLN A 22 -16.08 -21.13 20.54
CA GLN A 22 -17.27 -21.77 21.10
C GLN A 22 -17.33 -23.19 20.56
N VAL A 23 -17.25 -24.19 21.44
CA VAL A 23 -17.40 -25.60 21.08
C VAL A 23 -18.80 -26.05 21.46
N GLU A 24 -19.69 -26.20 20.48
CA GLU A 24 -20.98 -26.86 20.68
C GLU A 24 -20.81 -28.39 20.64
N GLY A 25 -21.25 -29.07 21.70
CA GLY A 25 -21.32 -30.54 21.79
C GLY A 25 -20.42 -31.17 22.86
N LEU A 26 -20.96 -32.16 23.58
CA LEU A 26 -20.28 -32.87 24.66
C LEU A 26 -19.28 -33.90 24.13
N ALA A 27 -18.02 -33.70 24.53
CA ALA A 27 -16.98 -34.69 24.83
C ALA A 27 -16.70 -35.80 23.79
N ASP A 28 -15.77 -35.48 22.88
CA ASP A 28 -14.72 -36.44 22.52
C ASP A 28 -13.37 -35.76 22.77
N ASN A 29 -12.54 -36.34 23.63
CA ASN A 29 -11.20 -35.85 24.00
C ASN A 29 -10.17 -35.99 22.85
N ALA A 30 -10.62 -36.10 21.61
CA ALA A 30 -9.76 -35.99 20.44
C ALA A 30 -9.39 -34.51 20.28
N ALA A 31 -8.08 -34.22 20.25
CA ALA A 31 -7.55 -32.87 20.05
C ALA A 31 -8.17 -32.24 18.79
N ARG A 32 -9.23 -31.43 18.98
CA ARG A 32 -9.97 -30.81 17.89
C ARG A 32 -9.21 -29.57 17.47
N ALA A 33 -8.52 -29.65 16.34
CA ALA A 33 -7.85 -28.51 15.74
C ALA A 33 -8.88 -27.45 15.34
N ILE A 34 -8.64 -26.20 15.75
CA ILE A 34 -9.44 -25.04 15.34
C ILE A 34 -8.65 -24.30 14.27
N THR A 35 -9.22 -24.21 13.06
CA THR A 35 -8.63 -23.47 11.95
C THR A 35 -9.15 -22.03 11.94
N VAL A 36 -8.23 -21.06 11.93
CA VAL A 36 -8.55 -19.63 11.84
C VAL A 36 -7.98 -19.09 10.53
N THR A 37 -8.76 -18.28 9.81
CA THR A 37 -8.29 -17.56 8.62
C THR A 37 -8.11 -16.09 8.98
N LEU A 38 -6.92 -15.55 8.72
CA LEU A 38 -6.53 -14.18 9.06
C LEU A 38 -6.06 -13.48 7.77
N ILE A 39 -6.41 -12.20 7.64
CA ILE A 39 -5.83 -11.31 6.62
C ILE A 39 -4.80 -10.44 7.36
N LEU A 40 -3.53 -10.60 7.01
CA LEU A 40 -2.41 -9.97 7.68
C LEU A 40 -1.35 -9.54 6.68
N ASP A 41 -0.54 -8.56 7.03
CA ASP A 41 0.65 -8.18 6.25
C ASP A 41 1.66 -9.33 6.30
N PRO A 42 2.06 -9.93 5.16
CA PRO A 42 3.00 -11.06 5.14
C PRO A 42 4.40 -10.70 5.66
N ARG A 43 4.74 -9.41 5.80
CA ARG A 43 6.01 -8.94 6.36
C ARG A 43 6.04 -8.99 7.88
N ALA A 44 4.87 -9.00 8.53
CA ALA A 44 4.76 -8.98 9.98
C ALA A 44 4.81 -10.40 10.57
N SER A 45 5.51 -10.55 11.70
CA SER A 45 5.47 -11.79 12.48
C SER A 45 4.17 -11.88 13.28
N VAL A 46 3.54 -13.04 13.27
CA VAL A 46 2.31 -13.31 14.03
C VAL A 46 2.67 -14.04 15.31
N HIS A 47 2.25 -13.49 16.44
CA HIS A 47 2.43 -14.11 17.76
C HIS A 47 1.12 -14.76 18.20
N ALA A 48 1.14 -16.08 18.37
CA ALA A 48 0.04 -16.82 18.97
C ALA A 48 0.40 -17.15 20.42
N THR A 49 -0.39 -16.65 21.37
CA THR A 49 -0.24 -16.92 22.80
C THR A 49 -1.41 -17.78 23.26
N SER A 50 -1.13 -18.97 23.79
CA SER A 50 -2.12 -19.76 24.53
C SER A 50 -2.04 -19.40 26.02
N GLY A 51 -3.19 -19.31 26.69
CA GLY A 51 -3.30 -18.72 28.03
C GLY A 51 -2.43 -19.34 29.14
N ILE A 52 -1.88 -20.55 28.95
CA ILE A 52 -1.11 -21.27 29.98
C ILE A 52 0.38 -21.50 29.60
N VAL A 53 0.77 -21.76 28.33
CA VAL A 53 2.19 -21.88 27.91
C VAL A 53 2.39 -21.55 26.42
N SER A 54 3.61 -21.08 26.11
CA SER A 54 4.29 -20.85 24.81
C SER A 54 3.68 -19.79 23.89
N VAL A 55 4.46 -18.73 23.65
CA VAL A 55 4.28 -17.82 22.52
C VAL A 55 4.95 -18.46 21.31
N THR A 56 4.17 -18.81 20.29
CA THR A 56 4.71 -19.24 19.00
C THR A 56 4.70 -18.04 18.06
N SER A 57 5.87 -17.73 17.48
CA SER A 57 5.99 -16.75 16.41
C SER A 57 5.97 -17.47 15.07
N ILE A 58 5.04 -17.09 14.20
CA ILE A 58 4.96 -17.57 12.83
C ILE A 58 5.35 -16.42 11.92
N GLN A 59 6.33 -16.66 11.05
CA GLN A 59 6.75 -15.70 10.04
C GLN A 59 6.72 -16.38 8.67
N ILE A 60 6.12 -15.70 7.69
CA ILE A 60 6.08 -16.18 6.32
C ILE A 60 7.47 -15.97 5.70
N PRO A 61 8.11 -16.99 5.10
CA PRO A 61 9.40 -16.83 4.45
C PRO A 61 9.34 -15.77 3.33
N PRO A 62 10.31 -14.84 3.25
CA PRO A 62 10.32 -13.79 2.23
C PRO A 62 10.17 -14.28 0.79
N ALA A 63 10.71 -15.46 0.48
CA ALA A 63 10.58 -16.09 -0.83
C ALA A 63 9.13 -16.28 -1.30
N GLN A 64 8.15 -16.29 -0.38
CA GLN A 64 6.74 -16.50 -0.71
C GLN A 64 5.99 -15.20 -1.07
N TYR A 65 6.50 -14.03 -0.69
CA TYR A 65 5.78 -12.77 -0.89
C TYR A 65 6.59 -11.67 -1.57
N VAL A 66 7.93 -11.73 -1.56
CA VAL A 66 8.77 -10.63 -2.07
C VAL A 66 8.50 -10.36 -3.54
N GLN A 67 8.41 -11.40 -4.38
CA GLN A 67 8.11 -11.22 -5.80
C GLN A 67 6.72 -10.59 -6.01
N THR A 68 5.70 -11.09 -5.31
CA THR A 68 4.34 -10.57 -5.43
C THR A 68 4.23 -9.12 -4.94
N LEU A 69 4.93 -8.76 -3.85
CA LEU A 69 4.96 -7.38 -3.37
C LEU A 69 5.70 -6.45 -4.35
N ASP A 70 6.75 -6.94 -5.01
CA ASP A 70 7.48 -6.18 -6.03
C ASP A 70 6.62 -5.92 -7.29
N GLU A 71 5.69 -6.81 -7.59
CA GLU A 71 4.72 -6.69 -8.69
C GLU A 71 3.50 -5.84 -8.32
N LEU A 72 3.33 -5.46 -7.04
CA LEU A 72 2.19 -4.63 -6.63
C LEU A 72 2.28 -3.24 -7.23
N MET A 73 1.28 -2.92 -8.05
CA MET A 73 1.06 -1.59 -8.59
C MET A 73 0.18 -0.80 -7.64
N ILE A 74 0.60 0.43 -7.30
CA ILE A 74 -0.16 1.31 -6.42
C ILE A 74 -0.96 2.27 -7.27
N TYR A 75 -2.26 2.38 -6.97
CA TYR A 75 -3.21 3.25 -7.67
C TYR A 75 -3.66 4.36 -6.72
N PHE A 76 -3.57 5.60 -7.17
CA PHE A 76 -3.98 6.80 -6.44
C PHE A 76 -5.15 7.43 -7.17
N LEU A 77 -6.29 7.57 -6.50
CA LEU A 77 -7.44 8.28 -7.05
C LEU A 77 -7.15 9.78 -7.09
N THR A 78 -7.09 10.34 -8.29
CA THR A 78 -6.76 11.76 -8.55
C THR A 78 -7.85 12.47 -9.37
N SER A 79 -9.03 11.88 -9.43
CA SER A 79 -10.20 12.40 -10.14
C SER A 79 -10.87 13.56 -9.37
N PRO A 80 -11.27 14.66 -10.04
CA PRO A 80 -10.97 15.06 -11.42
C PRO A 80 -9.62 15.80 -11.53
N THR A 81 -8.86 15.57 -12.60
CA THR A 81 -7.60 16.27 -12.88
C THR A 81 -7.70 17.10 -14.17
N LEU A 82 -7.10 18.30 -14.14
CA LEU A 82 -7.04 19.20 -15.29
C LEU A 82 -5.79 18.93 -16.14
N PHE A 83 -5.99 18.66 -17.43
CA PHE A 83 -4.94 18.40 -18.42
C PHE A 83 -4.95 19.41 -19.56
N GLY A 84 -3.77 19.65 -20.15
CA GLY A 84 -3.63 20.38 -21.40
C GLY A 84 -3.50 19.46 -22.62
N GLN A 85 -3.60 20.01 -23.84
CA GLN A 85 -3.48 19.24 -25.09
C GLN A 85 -2.09 18.63 -25.33
N GLN A 86 -1.01 19.32 -24.96
CA GLN A 86 0.32 18.96 -25.44
C GLN A 86 1.11 18.08 -24.47
N GLN A 87 0.81 18.15 -23.17
CA GLN A 87 1.61 17.46 -22.15
C GLN A 87 0.75 17.08 -20.94
N ASP A 88 0.81 15.79 -20.58
CA ASP A 88 0.25 15.26 -19.34
C ASP A 88 1.26 15.47 -18.20
N HIS A 89 1.38 16.73 -17.79
CA HIS A 89 2.25 17.16 -16.70
C HIS A 89 1.45 17.24 -15.40
N LEU A 90 1.91 16.50 -14.39
CA LEU A 90 1.37 16.58 -13.04
C LEU A 90 2.49 16.81 -12.03
N PRO A 91 2.22 17.57 -10.96
CA PRO A 91 3.17 17.72 -9.85
C PRO A 91 3.18 16.41 -9.07
N ILE A 92 4.06 15.49 -9.45
CA ILE A 92 4.19 14.14 -8.89
C ILE A 92 5.57 13.99 -8.25
N PRO A 93 5.69 13.30 -7.11
CA PRO A 93 6.97 13.12 -6.47
C PRO A 93 7.90 12.29 -7.37
N LYS A 94 9.17 12.71 -7.47
CA LYS A 94 10.22 11.95 -8.15
C LYS A 94 10.67 10.81 -7.22
N GLU A 95 10.31 9.58 -7.56
CA GLU A 95 10.74 8.38 -6.85
C GLU A 95 11.76 7.61 -7.69
N LYS A 96 12.85 7.13 -7.09
CA LYS A 96 13.92 6.46 -7.84
C LYS A 96 13.50 5.04 -8.18
N GLY A 97 13.64 4.66 -9.45
CA GLY A 97 13.28 3.32 -9.92
C GLY A 97 11.78 3.10 -10.14
N TYR A 98 10.99 4.18 -10.16
CA TYR A 98 9.56 4.12 -10.44
C TYR A 98 9.15 5.14 -11.50
N ALA A 99 8.14 4.78 -12.30
CA ALA A 99 7.53 5.62 -13.32
C ALA A 99 6.03 5.77 -13.07
N TRP A 100 5.52 6.97 -13.30
CA TRP A 100 4.11 7.29 -13.18
C TRP A 100 3.38 7.12 -14.50
N SER A 101 2.19 6.51 -14.45
CA SER A 101 1.26 6.49 -15.56
C SER A 101 -0.15 6.89 -15.12
N TRP A 102 -0.94 7.41 -16.06
CA TRP A 102 -2.32 7.79 -15.87
C TRP A 102 -3.24 6.72 -16.44
N ILE A 103 -4.23 6.31 -15.66
CA ILE A 103 -5.30 5.41 -16.09
C ILE A 103 -6.59 6.21 -16.15
N GLN A 104 -7.16 6.26 -17.36
CA GLN A 104 -8.45 6.87 -17.58
C GLN A 104 -9.52 5.77 -17.81
N PRO A 105 -10.66 5.83 -17.10
CA PRO A 105 -11.79 4.93 -17.37
C PRO A 105 -12.19 4.98 -18.85
N GLY A 106 -12.34 3.82 -19.48
CA GLY A 106 -12.75 3.71 -20.88
C GLY A 106 -11.62 3.79 -21.91
N PHE A 107 -10.37 3.98 -21.48
CA PHE A 107 -9.19 3.93 -22.35
C PHE A 107 -8.46 2.60 -22.16
N ALA A 108 -7.93 2.07 -23.27
CA ALA A 108 -7.30 0.75 -23.28
C ALA A 108 -5.86 0.73 -22.76
N HIS A 109 -5.20 1.89 -22.69
CA HIS A 109 -3.77 1.99 -22.36
C HIS A 109 -3.51 3.08 -21.33
N ASP A 110 -2.57 2.80 -20.44
CA ASP A 110 -2.02 3.76 -19.50
C ASP A 110 -1.17 4.80 -20.25
N THR A 111 -1.31 6.07 -19.91
CA THR A 111 -0.53 7.15 -20.54
C THR A 111 0.62 7.55 -19.61
N PRO A 112 1.88 7.59 -20.06
CA PRO A 112 2.99 8.00 -19.19
C PRO A 112 2.83 9.46 -18.76
N VAL A 113 2.98 9.71 -17.47
CA VAL A 113 2.91 11.07 -16.89
C VAL A 113 4.32 11.49 -16.51
N SER A 114 4.69 12.71 -16.90
CA SER A 114 5.98 13.27 -16.55
C SER A 114 5.83 14.30 -15.43
N ASN A 115 6.79 14.30 -14.50
CA ASN A 115 6.78 15.31 -13.45
C ASN A 115 6.99 16.70 -14.04
N TYR A 116 6.25 17.65 -13.49
CA TYR A 116 6.50 19.06 -13.68
C TYR A 116 7.34 19.59 -12.52
N ASP A 117 8.55 20.08 -12.80
CA ASP A 117 9.34 20.82 -11.81
C ASP A 117 8.65 22.17 -11.60
N SER A 118 7.88 22.29 -10.52
CA SER A 118 7.14 23.51 -10.21
C SER A 118 8.04 24.50 -9.50
N ASP A 119 8.24 25.68 -10.09
CA ASP A 119 8.83 26.86 -9.42
C ASP A 119 7.89 27.45 -8.34
N GLY A 120 6.97 26.65 -7.80
CA GLY A 120 5.92 27.08 -6.86
C GLY A 120 4.78 27.90 -7.46
N LEU A 121 4.80 28.16 -8.77
CA LEU A 121 3.75 28.91 -9.47
C LEU A 121 2.83 27.97 -10.27
N ALA A 122 1.53 28.24 -10.20
CA ALA A 122 0.54 27.50 -10.95
C ALA A 122 0.54 27.95 -12.42
N GLN A 123 1.18 27.17 -13.28
CA GLN A 123 1.23 27.44 -14.72
C GLN A 123 0.08 26.70 -15.42
N PHE A 124 -1.01 27.41 -15.70
CA PHE A 124 -2.17 26.89 -16.42
C PHE A 124 -2.23 27.44 -17.86
N GLY A 125 -1.10 27.45 -18.56
CA GLY A 125 -0.95 27.91 -19.94
C GLY A 125 -1.51 26.95 -21.00
N TYR A 126 -2.53 26.18 -20.63
CA TYR A 126 -3.09 25.12 -21.46
C TYR A 126 -4.29 25.69 -22.23
N THR A 127 -4.25 25.66 -23.56
CA THR A 127 -5.43 25.93 -24.39
C THR A 127 -5.44 24.96 -25.57
N PRO A 128 -6.52 24.19 -25.77
CA PRO A 128 -7.66 23.96 -24.87
C PRO A 128 -7.29 23.13 -23.63
N GLN A 129 -8.07 23.29 -22.56
CA GLN A 129 -7.99 22.51 -21.33
C GLN A 129 -9.05 21.40 -21.32
N GLN A 130 -8.73 20.28 -20.70
CA GLN A 130 -9.64 19.15 -20.55
C GLN A 130 -9.62 18.66 -19.11
N ILE A 131 -10.81 18.39 -18.56
CA ILE A 131 -10.93 17.69 -17.28
C ILE A 131 -11.00 16.20 -17.59
N ARG A 132 -10.14 15.41 -16.95
CA ARG A 132 -10.12 13.95 -17.10
C ARG A 132 -10.28 13.30 -15.73
N ASP A 133 -11.07 12.24 -15.72
CA ASP A 133 -11.22 11.37 -14.56
C ASP A 133 -10.24 10.20 -14.63
N GLY A 134 -9.75 9.74 -13.49
CA GLY A 134 -8.80 8.63 -13.47
C GLY A 134 -7.94 8.49 -12.22
N TRP A 135 -6.94 7.62 -12.37
CA TRP A 135 -5.99 7.26 -11.33
C TRP A 135 -4.55 7.48 -11.81
N LEU A 136 -3.69 7.90 -10.89
CA LEU A 136 -2.25 7.76 -11.04
C LEU A 136 -1.83 6.35 -10.63
N LYS A 137 -1.03 5.72 -11.47
CA LYS A 137 -0.43 4.41 -11.24
C LYS A 137 1.06 4.55 -11.09
N LEU A 138 1.60 3.98 -10.02
CA LEU A 138 3.03 3.90 -9.79
C LEU A 138 3.53 2.53 -10.24
N ASN A 139 4.41 2.52 -11.25
CA ASN A 139 5.03 1.30 -11.77
C ASN A 139 6.50 1.27 -11.38
N LYS A 140 7.00 0.11 -10.93
CA LYS A 140 8.43 -0.12 -10.80
C LYS A 140 9.05 -0.15 -12.21
N GLN A 141 10.08 0.65 -12.45
CA GLN A 141 10.85 0.55 -13.69
C GLN A 141 11.76 -0.68 -13.57
N ALA A 142 11.75 -1.53 -14.61
CA ALA A 142 12.74 -2.59 -14.73
C ALA A 142 14.13 -1.93 -14.86
N GLU A 143 15.08 -2.43 -14.06
CA GLU A 143 16.51 -2.06 -14.14
C GLU A 143 17.12 -2.54 -15.47
#